data_AF-A0A102D454-F1
#
_entry.id   AF-A0A102D454-F1
#
_cell.length_a   1.000
_cell.length_b   1.000
_cell.length_c   1.000
_cell.angle_alpha   90.00
_cell.angle_beta   90.00
_cell.angle_gamma   90.00
#
_symmetry.space_group_name_H-M   'P 1'
#
loop_
_entity.id
_entity.type
_entity.pdbx_description
1 polymer ?
#
loop_
_entity_poly.entity_id
_entity_poly.type
_entity_poly.pdbx_seq_one_letter_code
_entity_poly.pdbx_strand_id
1 'polypeptide(L)'
;MTGKYVLSLLPLAAMCACVAHPGSSEGGIPPRLVVNKDHIPVWKHVGSFGPIRPGDEAHARTVCASLDTDKKRFRPEGYHTRAEGADGAAFPGGGYYCVGHRK
;
A
#
# COMPACT_ATOMS: atom_id res chain seq x y z
N MET A 1 38.38 32.26 38.06
CA MET A 1 37.10 31.57 38.31
C MET A 1 36.78 30.75 37.07
N THR A 2 36.79 29.42 37.18
CA THR A 2 36.67 28.45 36.08
C THR A 2 35.20 28.18 35.71
N GLY A 3 34.81 28.45 34.46
CA GLY A 3 33.51 28.06 33.91
C GLY A 3 33.66 26.82 33.00
N LYS A 4 33.04 25.70 33.39
CA LYS A 4 32.96 24.47 32.61
C LYS A 4 31.77 24.56 31.65
N TYR A 5 32.00 24.43 30.34
CA TYR A 5 30.94 24.28 29.35
C TYR A 5 30.63 22.78 29.18
N VAL A 6 29.41 22.38 29.54
CA VAL A 6 28.86 21.05 29.24
C VAL A 6 28.15 21.15 27.90
N LEU A 7 28.79 20.61 26.86
CA LEU A 7 28.20 20.48 25.53
C LEU A 7 27.22 19.28 25.56
N SER A 8 25.94 19.57 25.78
CA SER A 8 24.88 18.57 25.75
C SER A 8 24.49 18.27 24.29
N LEU A 9 24.88 17.10 23.80
CA LEU A 9 24.48 16.58 22.50
C LEU A 9 23.04 16.04 22.60
N LEU A 10 22.07 16.76 22.02
CA LEU A 10 20.72 16.23 21.81
C LEU A 10 20.74 15.17 20.70
N PRO A 11 20.30 13.93 20.94
CA PRO A 11 20.19 12.93 19.90
C PRO A 11 18.97 13.23 19.02
N LEU A 12 19.21 13.40 17.72
CA LEU A 12 18.19 13.51 16.69
C LEU A 12 17.47 12.15 16.57
N ALA A 13 16.28 12.02 17.14
CA ALA A 13 15.48 10.81 17.02
C ALA A 13 14.91 10.69 15.60
N ALA A 14 15.52 9.84 14.77
CA ALA A 14 15.02 9.47 13.46
C ALA A 14 13.80 8.54 13.61
N MET A 15 12.60 9.10 13.51
CA MET A 15 11.36 8.33 13.47
C MET A 15 11.22 7.67 12.10
N CYS A 16 11.46 6.36 12.04
CA CYS A 16 11.24 5.53 10.85
C CYS A 16 9.72 5.34 10.66
N ALA A 17 9.13 6.09 9.73
CA ALA A 17 7.76 5.86 9.30
C ALA A 17 7.72 4.63 8.37
N CYS A 18 7.18 3.51 8.86
CA CYS A 18 6.93 2.32 8.05
C CYS A 18 5.83 2.62 7.02
N VAL A 19 6.21 3.11 5.84
CA VAL A 19 5.31 3.19 4.69
C VAL A 19 5.11 1.76 4.18
N ALA A 20 3.86 1.28 4.20
CA ALA A 20 3.52 -0.03 3.65
C ALA A 20 3.71 0.00 2.13
N HIS A 21 4.71 -0.74 1.65
CA HIS A 21 4.95 -0.97 0.23
C HIS A 21 4.53 -2.40 -0.12
N PRO A 22 4.16 -2.67 -1.38
CA PRO A 22 4.11 -4.02 -1.91
C PRO A 22 5.41 -4.77 -1.59
N GLY A 23 5.30 -6.03 -1.18
CA GLY A 23 6.44 -6.90 -0.95
C GLY A 23 7.09 -7.36 -2.26
N SER A 24 8.31 -7.89 -2.18
CA SER A 24 9.05 -8.41 -3.34
C SER A 24 8.42 -9.67 -3.96
N SER A 25 7.45 -10.28 -3.28
CA SER A 25 6.68 -11.44 -3.72
C SER A 25 5.29 -11.43 -3.07
N GLU A 26 4.36 -12.20 -3.62
CA GLU A 26 3.07 -12.44 -2.98
C GLU A 26 3.23 -13.13 -1.61
N GLY A 27 2.49 -12.65 -0.60
CA GLY A 27 2.48 -13.23 0.74
C GLY A 27 1.58 -14.47 0.88
N GLY A 28 1.83 -15.30 1.90
CA GLY A 28 1.02 -16.50 2.15
C GLY A 28 -0.42 -16.20 2.61
N ILE A 29 -0.65 -15.06 3.25
CA ILE A 29 -1.98 -14.60 3.69
C ILE A 29 -2.50 -13.59 2.66
N PRO A 30 -3.62 -13.86 1.95
CA PRO A 30 -4.10 -12.94 0.94
C PRO A 30 -4.49 -11.56 1.49
N PRO A 31 -4.30 -10.49 0.70
CA PRO A 31 -4.91 -9.22 1.00
C PRO A 31 -6.43 -9.33 0.82
N ARG A 32 -7.18 -8.76 1.77
CA ARG A 32 -8.65 -8.80 1.78
C ARG A 32 -9.23 -7.40 1.93
N LEU A 33 -10.26 -7.07 1.16
CA LEU A 33 -11.02 -5.85 1.41
C LEU A 33 -11.77 -5.94 2.75
N VAL A 34 -11.58 -4.93 3.58
CA VAL A 34 -12.34 -4.74 4.82
C VAL A 34 -12.89 -3.32 4.84
N VAL A 35 -14.05 -3.13 5.45
CA VAL A 35 -14.60 -1.79 5.67
C VAL A 35 -13.99 -1.26 6.97
N ASN A 36 -13.30 -0.13 6.89
CA ASN A 36 -12.74 0.52 8.08
C ASN A 36 -13.85 1.23 8.89
N LYS A 37 -13.47 1.81 10.03
CA LYS A 37 -14.40 2.56 10.92
C LYS A 37 -15.09 3.76 10.25
N ASP A 38 -14.54 4.26 9.15
CA ASP A 38 -15.05 5.41 8.39
C ASP A 38 -15.90 4.96 7.18
N HIS A 39 -16.29 3.68 7.15
CA HIS A 39 -17.02 3.05 6.04
C HIS A 39 -16.28 3.04 4.69
N ILE A 40 -14.96 3.14 4.72
CA ILE A 40 -14.12 3.12 3.52
C ILE A 40 -13.56 1.70 3.31
N PRO A 41 -13.72 1.12 2.12
CA PRO A 41 -13.04 -0.13 1.75
C PRO A 41 -11.52 0.07 1.76
N VAL A 42 -10.81 -0.74 2.55
CA VAL A 42 -9.36 -0.75 2.65
C VAL A 42 -8.83 -2.17 2.57
N TRP A 43 -7.59 -2.32 2.11
CA TRP A 43 -6.92 -3.61 2.11
C TRP A 43 -6.39 -3.95 3.50
N LYS A 44 -6.77 -5.11 4.02
CA LYS A 44 -6.06 -5.81 5.10
C LYS A 44 -4.91 -6.60 4.47
N HIS A 45 -3.79 -6.74 5.18
CA HIS A 45 -2.58 -7.45 4.70
C HIS A 45 -1.96 -6.87 3.42
N VAL A 46 -1.86 -5.53 3.32
CA VAL A 46 -1.26 -4.84 2.16
C VAL A 46 0.14 -5.36 1.82
N GLY A 47 0.97 -5.69 2.82
CA GLY A 47 2.32 -6.22 2.59
C GLY A 47 2.37 -7.58 1.89
N SER A 48 1.22 -8.25 1.71
CA SER A 48 1.14 -9.49 0.93
C SER A 48 1.03 -9.24 -0.56
N PHE A 49 0.74 -8.03 -1.03
CA PHE A 49 0.82 -7.74 -2.46
C PHE A 49 2.26 -7.91 -2.95
N GLY A 50 2.43 -8.62 -4.06
CA GLY A 50 3.70 -8.74 -4.76
C GLY A 50 3.82 -7.73 -5.91
N PRO A 51 4.87 -7.83 -6.74
CA PRO A 51 5.00 -7.04 -7.95
C PRO A 51 3.89 -7.36 -8.96
N ILE A 52 3.55 -6.37 -9.79
CA ILE A 52 2.70 -6.59 -10.96
C ILE A 52 3.41 -7.56 -11.91
N ARG A 53 2.66 -8.53 -12.46
CA ARG A 53 3.23 -9.52 -13.37
C ARG A 53 3.70 -8.86 -14.69
N PRO A 54 4.82 -9.31 -15.26
CA PRO A 54 5.25 -8.85 -16.57
C PRO A 54 4.15 -9.06 -17.62
N GLY A 55 3.79 -7.99 -18.34
CA GLY A 55 2.75 -8.01 -19.38
C GLY A 55 1.35 -7.62 -18.89
N ASP A 56 1.10 -7.60 -17.58
CA ASP A 56 -0.19 -7.20 -17.01
C ASP A 56 -0.28 -5.70 -16.71
N GLU A 57 0.78 -4.92 -16.95
CA GLU A 57 0.85 -3.52 -16.50
C GLU A 57 -0.22 -2.64 -17.15
N ALA A 58 -0.56 -2.89 -18.42
CA ALA A 58 -1.63 -2.18 -19.11
C ALA A 58 -3.02 -2.50 -18.52
N HIS A 59 -3.25 -3.77 -18.19
CA HIS A 59 -4.49 -4.20 -17.56
C HIS A 59 -4.58 -3.64 -16.13
N ALA A 60 -3.51 -3.74 -15.34
CA ALA A 60 -3.40 -3.17 -14.00
C ALA A 60 -3.69 -1.66 -14.00
N ARG A 61 -3.13 -0.92 -14.96
CA ARG A 61 -3.41 0.51 -15.14
C ARG A 61 -4.89 0.78 -15.43
N THR A 62 -5.51 -0.04 -16.27
CA THR A 62 -6.93 0.09 -16.61
C THR A 62 -7.80 -0.17 -15.39
N VAL A 63 -7.51 -1.24 -14.63
CA VAL A 63 -8.23 -1.55 -13.40
C VAL A 63 -8.11 -0.42 -12.39
N CYS A 64 -6.90 0.06 -12.10
CA CYS A 64 -6.74 1.15 -11.12
C CYS A 64 -7.32 2.48 -11.62
N ALA A 65 -7.24 2.78 -12.92
CA ALA A 65 -7.83 4.00 -13.47
C ALA A 65 -9.36 4.04 -13.35
N SER A 66 -10.03 2.90 -13.17
CA SER A 66 -11.47 2.88 -12.88
C SER A 66 -11.85 3.56 -11.55
N LEU A 67 -10.86 3.78 -10.67
CA LEU A 67 -11.01 4.48 -9.39
C LEU A 67 -10.69 5.98 -9.49
N ASP A 68 -10.28 6.48 -10.66
CA ASP A 68 -9.94 7.89 -10.87
C ASP A 68 -11.13 8.80 -10.54
N THR A 69 -10.82 9.93 -9.90
CA THR A 69 -11.81 10.98 -9.62
C THR A 69 -11.35 12.30 -10.23
N ASP A 70 -12.10 13.38 -10.02
CA ASP A 70 -11.68 14.74 -10.34
C ASP A 70 -10.37 15.12 -9.61
N LYS A 71 -10.18 14.64 -8.38
CA LYS A 71 -9.05 15.02 -7.49
C LYS A 71 -7.89 14.04 -7.44
N LYS A 72 -8.10 12.78 -7.82
CA LYS A 72 -7.08 11.71 -7.68
C LYS A 72 -6.92 10.90 -8.96
N ARG A 73 -5.68 10.47 -9.23
CA ARG A 73 -5.34 9.43 -10.20
C ARG A 73 -4.79 8.22 -9.46
N PHE A 74 -5.33 7.05 -9.73
CA PHE A 74 -4.89 5.81 -9.12
C PHE A 74 -3.92 5.07 -10.04
N ARG A 75 -2.86 4.51 -9.45
CA ARG A 75 -1.83 3.75 -10.15
C ARG A 75 -1.65 2.40 -9.48
N PRO A 76 -1.38 1.33 -10.26
CA PRO A 76 -1.13 0.03 -9.69
C PRO A 76 0.28 0.02 -9.10
N GLU A 77 0.39 -0.44 -7.86
CA GLU A 77 1.66 -0.60 -7.15
C GLU A 77 1.96 -2.07 -6.85
N GLY A 78 0.93 -2.93 -6.80
CA GLY A 78 1.13 -4.36 -6.55
C GLY A 78 -0.02 -5.23 -7.06
N TYR A 79 0.20 -6.54 -7.04
CA TYR A 79 -0.75 -7.55 -7.46
C TYR A 79 -0.71 -8.75 -6.51
N HIS A 80 -1.85 -9.41 -6.32
CA HIS A 80 -1.93 -10.68 -5.61
C HIS A 80 -2.95 -11.62 -6.24
N THR A 81 -2.53 -12.84 -6.56
CA THR A 81 -3.33 -13.81 -7.30
C THR A 81 -4.53 -14.36 -6.55
N ARG A 82 -4.52 -14.26 -5.22
CA ARG A 82 -5.62 -14.66 -4.36
C ARG A 82 -6.25 -13.50 -3.61
N ALA A 83 -6.08 -12.25 -4.06
CA ALA A 83 -6.70 -11.10 -3.39
C ALA A 83 -8.21 -11.34 -3.21
N GLU A 84 -8.73 -10.99 -2.04
CA GLU A 84 -10.09 -11.33 -1.63
C GLU A 84 -10.99 -10.09 -1.52
N GLY A 85 -12.25 -10.26 -1.92
CA GLY A 85 -13.33 -9.31 -1.68
C GLY A 85 -13.73 -9.23 -0.20
N ALA A 86 -14.70 -8.35 0.10
CA ALA A 86 -15.20 -8.17 1.46
C ALA A 86 -15.95 -9.40 2.01
N ASP A 87 -16.46 -10.24 1.10
CA ASP A 87 -17.08 -11.53 1.37
C ASP A 87 -16.05 -12.66 1.63
N GLY A 88 -14.75 -12.38 1.44
CA GLY A 88 -13.67 -13.35 1.55
C GLY A 88 -13.51 -14.24 0.31
N ALA A 89 -14.27 -14.01 -0.77
CA ALA A 89 -14.07 -14.71 -2.02
C ALA A 89 -12.87 -14.11 -2.78
N ALA A 90 -12.04 -14.96 -3.38
CA ALA A 90 -10.96 -14.49 -4.23
C ALA A 90 -11.53 -13.81 -5.49
N PHE A 91 -10.95 -12.68 -5.87
CA PHE A 91 -11.25 -12.05 -7.16
C PHE A 91 -10.81 -12.98 -8.31
N PRO A 92 -11.68 -13.22 -9.31
CA PRO A 92 -11.28 -13.91 -10.52
C PRO A 92 -10.10 -13.18 -11.18
N GLY A 93 -8.98 -13.88 -11.37
CA GLY A 93 -7.76 -13.28 -11.93
C GLY A 93 -6.95 -12.44 -10.94
N GLY A 94 -7.23 -12.51 -9.63
CA GLY A 94 -6.50 -11.79 -8.60
C GLY A 94 -6.92 -10.34 -8.42
N GLY A 95 -6.13 -9.55 -7.69
CA GLY A 95 -6.44 -8.16 -7.40
C GLY A 95 -5.21 -7.28 -7.37
N TYR A 96 -5.43 -5.99 -7.64
CA TYR A 96 -4.40 -4.96 -7.71
C TYR A 96 -4.45 -4.04 -6.50
N TYR A 97 -3.26 -3.69 -6.00
CA TYR A 97 -3.10 -2.62 -5.02
C TYR A 97 -2.99 -1.28 -5.75
N CYS A 98 -4.05 -0.47 -5.69
CA CYS A 98 -4.13 0.82 -6.37
C CYS A 98 -3.87 1.96 -5.38
N VAL A 99 -2.88 2.81 -5.68
CA VAL A 99 -2.52 3.96 -4.87
C VAL A 99 -2.94 5.25 -5.57
N GLY A 100 -3.66 6.10 -4.83
CA GLY A 100 -4.18 7.37 -5.34
C GLY A 100 -3.20 8.51 -5.14
N HIS A 101 -2.79 9.15 -6.23
CA HIS A 101 -1.98 10.37 -6.25
C HIS A 101 -2.89 11.57 -6.51
N ARG A 102 -2.63 12.71 -5.85
CA ARG A 102 -3.35 13.94 -6.16
C ARG A 102 -3.01 14.39 -7.59
N LYS A 103 -4.01 14.94 -8.29
CA LYS A 103 -3.79 15.67 -9.53
C LYS A 103 -3.24 17.06 -9.25
#